data_AF-A0A6B3GQ22-F1
#
_entry.id   AF-A0A6B3GQ22-F1
#
_cell.length_a   1.000
_cell.length_b   1.000
_cell.length_c   1.000
_cell.angle_alpha   90.00
_cell.angle_beta   90.00
_cell.angle_gamma   90.00
#
_symmetry.space_group_name_H-M   'P 1'
#
loop_
_entity.id
_entity.type
_entity.pdbx_description
1 polymer ?
#
loop_
_entity_poly.entity_id
_entity_poly.type
_entity_poly.pdbx_seq_one_letter_code
_entity_poly.pdbx_strand_id
1 'polypeptide(L)'
;MGLLLRLARHTGSSPAAIAVRMGLADRVGVHVPTGSLLALPRRKLAEAAHVAGLSLPAMENLLLAPLGERYGPLNQQHAPWYGPQLLTHPRRWVHLRSTQFCECCLAGKDNPLGAELGGSWKRHWHLPVVFACVDHRR
;
A
#
# COMPACT_ATOMS: atom_id res chain seq x y z
N MET A 1 2.40 -1.58 -1.52
CA MET A 1 3.06 -2.12 -2.73
C MET A 1 4.46 -1.54 -2.95
N GLY A 2 4.67 -0.23 -2.87
CA GLY A 2 5.99 0.35 -3.15
C GLY A 2 7.15 -0.11 -2.25
N LEU A 3 6.90 -0.40 -0.96
CA LEU A 3 7.94 -0.97 -0.08
C LEU A 3 8.46 -2.32 -0.62
N LEU A 4 7.58 -3.22 -1.05
CA LEU A 4 7.96 -4.53 -1.60
C LEU A 4 8.84 -4.39 -2.84
N LEU A 5 8.49 -3.46 -3.73
CA LEU A 5 9.25 -3.21 -4.96
C LEU A 5 10.63 -2.62 -4.65
N ARG A 6 10.72 -1.70 -3.70
CA ARG A 6 12.00 -1.11 -3.28
C ARG A 6 12.90 -2.11 -2.58
N LEU A 7 12.35 -2.92 -1.67
CA LEU A 7 13.10 -3.98 -1.02
C LEU A 7 13.59 -5.01 -2.04
N ALA A 8 12.72 -5.45 -2.95
CA ALA A 8 13.09 -6.36 -4.04
C ALA A 8 14.24 -5.81 -4.89
N ARG A 9 14.17 -4.52 -5.27
CA ARG A 9 15.23 -3.85 -6.02
C ARG A 9 16.53 -3.76 -5.23
N HIS A 10 16.46 -3.37 -3.96
CA HIS A 10 17.63 -3.20 -3.10
C HIS A 10 18.33 -4.53 -2.78
N THR A 11 17.57 -5.60 -2.58
CA THR A 11 18.12 -6.92 -2.24
C THR A 11 18.31 -7.84 -3.45
N GLY A 12 18.11 -7.34 -4.68
CA GLY A 12 18.18 -8.15 -5.91
C GLY A 12 17.22 -9.35 -5.94
N SER A 13 16.12 -9.30 -5.18
CA SER A 13 15.13 -10.39 -5.06
C SER A 13 13.86 -10.09 -5.85
N SER A 14 12.99 -11.09 -6.06
CA SER A 14 11.68 -10.84 -6.67
C SER A 14 10.69 -10.24 -5.65
N PRO A 15 9.76 -9.35 -6.07
CA PRO A 15 8.72 -8.82 -5.17
C PRO A 15 7.86 -9.92 -4.52
N ALA A 16 7.62 -11.02 -5.24
CA ALA A 16 6.90 -12.17 -4.72
C ALA A 16 7.67 -12.87 -3.59
N ALA A 17 9.00 -13.03 -3.72
CA ALA A 17 9.83 -13.60 -2.67
C ALA A 17 9.86 -12.70 -1.43
N ILE A 18 9.94 -11.37 -1.60
CA ILE A 18 9.85 -10.42 -0.49
C ILE A 18 8.48 -10.50 0.20
N ALA A 19 7.39 -10.57 -0.58
CA ALA A 19 6.05 -10.69 -0.01
C ALA A 19 5.88 -11.95 0.85
N VAL A 20 6.45 -13.08 0.44
CA VAL A 20 6.46 -14.31 1.24
C VAL A 20 7.30 -14.15 2.50
N ARG A 21 8.52 -13.59 2.38
CA ARG A 21 9.38 -13.33 3.56
C ARG A 21 8.72 -12.41 4.58
N MET A 22 7.89 -11.47 4.12
CA MET A 22 7.12 -10.56 4.99
C MET A 22 5.81 -11.17 5.51
N GLY A 23 5.51 -12.44 5.23
CA GLY A 23 4.26 -13.09 5.67
C GLY A 23 2.99 -12.59 4.98
N LEU A 24 3.12 -11.85 3.87
CA LEU A 24 1.99 -11.28 3.11
C LEU A 24 1.38 -12.27 2.12
N ALA A 25 2.13 -13.29 1.72
CA ALA A 25 1.68 -14.41 0.90
C ALA A 25 2.25 -15.71 1.46
N ASP A 26 1.50 -16.80 1.35
CA ASP A 26 1.92 -18.09 1.93
C ASP A 26 2.99 -18.79 1.07
N ARG A 27 3.05 -18.48 -0.24
CA ARG A 27 4.04 -19.05 -1.18
C ARG A 27 4.25 -18.14 -2.40
N VAL A 28 5.40 -18.31 -3.05
CA VAL A 28 5.74 -17.59 -4.28
C VAL A 28 4.77 -17.99 -5.38
N GLY A 29 4.26 -17.02 -6.14
CA GLY A 29 3.25 -17.25 -7.19
C GLY A 29 1.80 -17.17 -6.72
N VAL A 30 1.54 -17.09 -5.41
CA VAL A 30 0.20 -16.75 -4.89
C VAL A 30 0.06 -15.22 -4.87
N HIS A 31 -1.05 -14.74 -5.44
CA HIS A 31 -1.40 -13.33 -5.45
C HIS A 31 -1.64 -12.82 -4.02
N VAL A 32 -0.97 -11.73 -3.63
CA VAL A 32 -1.22 -11.07 -2.34
C VAL A 32 -2.68 -10.58 -2.33
N PRO A 33 -3.53 -11.02 -1.39
CA PRO A 33 -4.94 -10.62 -1.37
C PRO A 33 -5.05 -9.10 -1.37
N THR A 34 -5.97 -8.57 -2.18
CA THR A 34 -6.13 -7.12 -2.30
C THR A 34 -6.52 -6.44 -0.98
N GLY A 35 -7.22 -7.18 -0.10
CA GLY A 35 -7.51 -6.75 1.27
C GLY A 35 -6.27 -6.50 2.13
N SER A 36 -5.12 -7.10 1.81
CA SER A 36 -3.86 -6.89 2.54
C SER A 36 -3.31 -5.46 2.40
N LEU A 37 -3.74 -4.71 1.38
CA LEU A 37 -3.43 -3.28 1.25
C LEU A 37 -4.29 -2.44 2.20
N LEU A 38 -5.52 -2.89 2.47
CA LEU A 38 -6.45 -2.21 3.37
C LEU A 38 -5.99 -2.37 4.82
N ALA A 39 -5.90 -3.61 5.27
CA ALA A 39 -5.58 -3.96 6.64
C ALA A 39 -4.88 -5.33 6.68
N LEU A 40 -4.06 -5.55 7.70
CA LEU A 40 -3.45 -6.85 7.99
C LEU A 40 -3.85 -7.30 9.40
N PRO A 41 -4.06 -8.61 9.62
CA PRO A 41 -4.14 -9.14 10.98
C PRO A 41 -2.91 -8.74 11.79
N ARG A 42 -3.08 -8.36 13.06
CA ARG A 42 -2.02 -7.81 13.91
C ARG A 42 -0.75 -8.66 13.96
N ARG A 43 -0.90 -10.00 13.96
CA ARG A 43 0.23 -10.94 13.88
C ARG A 43 1.04 -10.77 12.58
N LYS A 44 0.38 -10.77 11.42
CA LYS A 44 1.03 -10.58 10.11
C LYS A 44 1.65 -9.20 9.98
N LEU A 45 1.01 -8.17 10.54
CA LEU A 45 1.54 -6.81 10.56
C LEU A 45 2.86 -6.72 11.36
N ALA A 46 2.91 -7.34 12.54
CA ALA A 46 4.10 -7.35 13.39
C ALA A 46 5.26 -8.13 12.75
N GLU A 47 4.96 -9.27 12.13
CA GLU A 47 5.95 -10.07 11.38
C GLU A 47 6.52 -9.27 10.19
N ALA A 48 5.64 -8.67 9.39
CA ALA A 48 6.05 -7.82 8.27
C ALA A 48 6.93 -6.65 8.75
N ALA A 49 6.53 -5.98 9.84
CA ALA A 49 7.28 -4.86 10.42
C ALA A 49 8.69 -5.30 10.85
N HIS A 50 8.78 -6.42 11.56
CA HIS A 50 10.06 -6.99 11.99
C HIS A 50 10.98 -7.31 10.81
N VAL A 51 10.46 -8.01 9.79
CA VAL A 51 11.24 -8.37 8.59
C VAL A 51 11.68 -7.15 7.80
N ALA A 52 10.85 -6.11 7.73
CA ALA A 52 11.18 -4.86 7.05
C ALA A 52 12.08 -3.92 7.87
N GLY A 53 12.40 -4.26 9.13
CA GLY A 53 13.14 -3.37 10.04
C GLY A 53 12.37 -2.09 10.39
N LEU A 54 11.03 -2.12 10.34
CA LEU A 54 10.16 -0.98 10.64
C LEU A 54 9.49 -1.15 12.00
N SER A 55 9.15 -0.03 12.64
CA SER A 55 8.28 -0.07 13.81
C SER A 55 6.86 -0.50 13.40
N LEU A 56 6.11 -1.09 14.33
CA LEU A 56 4.72 -1.49 14.08
C LEU A 56 3.86 -0.31 13.59
N PRO A 57 3.91 0.90 14.21
CA PRO A 57 3.14 2.05 13.72
C PRO A 57 3.60 2.54 12.33
N ALA A 58 4.89 2.42 12.00
CA ALA A 58 5.37 2.77 10.68
C ALA A 58 4.82 1.83 9.61
N MET A 59 4.82 0.52 9.88
CA MET A 59 4.24 -0.48 8.99
C MET A 59 2.72 -0.30 8.83
N GLU A 60 2.02 -0.04 9.93
CA GLU A 60 0.59 0.27 9.91
C GLU A 60 0.28 1.49 9.03
N ASN A 61 1.13 2.52 9.08
CA ASN A 61 0.99 3.72 8.26
C ASN A 61 1.25 3.51 6.77
N LEU A 62 1.70 2.33 6.34
CA LEU A 62 1.76 1.96 4.92
C LEU A 62 0.42 1.41 4.41
N LEU A 63 -0.50 1.03 5.30
CA LEU A 63 -1.83 0.52 4.97
C LEU A 63 -2.85 1.64 4.82
N LEU A 64 -4.01 1.30 4.26
CA LEU A 64 -5.11 2.26 4.04
C LEU A 64 -6.04 2.41 5.25
N ALA A 65 -6.19 1.39 6.10
CA ALA A 65 -7.09 1.43 7.25
C ALA A 65 -6.90 2.65 8.17
N PRO A 66 -5.67 3.14 8.47
CA PRO A 66 -5.49 4.35 9.27
C PRO A 66 -6.02 5.65 8.62
N LEU A 67 -6.36 5.63 7.33
CA LEU A 67 -7.03 6.75 6.66
C LEU A 67 -8.54 6.75 6.93
N GLY A 68 -9.09 5.70 7.54
CA GLY A 68 -10.53 5.54 7.83
C GLY A 68 -11.16 6.66 8.63
N GLU A 69 -10.42 7.26 9.57
CA GLU A 69 -10.89 8.42 10.36
C GLU A 69 -11.23 9.63 9.48
N ARG A 70 -10.44 9.86 8.43
CA ARG A 70 -10.65 10.97 7.49
C ARG A 70 -11.45 10.57 6.26
N TYR A 71 -11.46 9.28 5.94
CA TYR A 71 -12.10 8.73 4.77
C TYR A 71 -13.00 7.58 5.19
N GLY A 72 -14.24 7.93 5.59
CA GLY A 72 -15.24 7.02 6.13
C GLY A 72 -15.41 5.69 5.39
N PRO A 73 -15.33 5.61 4.04
CA PRO A 73 -15.41 4.34 3.31
C PRO A 73 -14.31 3.32 3.64
N LEU A 74 -13.19 3.73 4.25
CA LEU A 74 -12.13 2.84 4.73
C LEU A 74 -12.34 2.41 6.19
N ASN A 75 -13.25 3.06 6.91
CA ASN A 75 -13.52 2.73 8.31
C ASN A 75 -14.50 1.55 8.38
N GLN A 76 -14.02 0.42 8.89
CA GLN A 76 -14.79 -0.81 9.02
C GLN A 76 -15.93 -0.70 10.05
N GLN A 77 -15.84 0.23 11.01
CA GLN A 77 -16.91 0.50 11.98
C GLN A 77 -18.04 1.34 11.38
N HIS A 78 -17.72 2.18 10.38
CA HIS A 78 -18.70 2.94 9.58
C HIS A 78 -19.16 2.19 8.32
N ALA A 79 -18.81 0.90 8.20
CA ALA A 79 -19.28 0.01 7.14
C ALA A 79 -20.59 -0.78 7.44
N PRO A 80 -21.51 -0.42 8.37
CA PRO A 80 -22.70 -1.25 8.62
C PRO A 80 -23.77 -1.15 7.51
N TRP A 81 -23.58 -0.32 6.48
CA TRP A 81 -24.57 -0.09 5.41
C TRP A 81 -24.19 -0.61 4.02
N TYR A 82 -23.04 -1.27 3.87
CA TYR A 82 -22.56 -1.73 2.57
C TYR A 82 -22.10 -3.18 2.66
N GLY A 83 -22.94 -4.10 2.19
CA GLY A 83 -22.68 -5.54 2.24
C GLY A 83 -21.42 -5.98 1.48
N PRO A 84 -21.11 -7.29 1.47
CA PRO A 84 -19.90 -7.88 0.86
C PRO A 84 -19.64 -7.51 -0.61
N GLN A 85 -20.62 -6.93 -1.28
CA GLN A 85 -20.56 -6.43 -2.65
C GLN A 85 -19.67 -5.18 -2.84
N LEU A 86 -19.39 -4.39 -1.79
CA LEU A 86 -18.46 -3.25 -1.92
C LEU A 86 -17.00 -3.72 -2.05
N LEU A 87 -16.67 -4.87 -1.46
CA LEU A 87 -15.35 -5.52 -1.62
C LEU A 87 -15.22 -6.24 -2.97
N THR A 88 -16.33 -6.59 -3.63
CA THR A 88 -16.33 -7.10 -5.01
C THR A 88 -16.30 -5.98 -6.04
N HIS A 89 -16.77 -4.78 -5.71
CA HIS A 89 -16.69 -3.56 -6.54
C HIS A 89 -15.98 -2.38 -5.86
N PRO A 90 -14.73 -2.54 -5.39
CA PRO A 90 -13.99 -1.50 -4.67
C PRO A 90 -13.72 -0.26 -5.53
N ARG A 91 -13.87 -0.39 -6.86
CA ARG A 91 -13.61 0.64 -7.88
C ARG A 91 -14.28 1.99 -7.61
N ARG A 92 -15.36 2.07 -6.83
CA ARG A 92 -16.05 3.35 -6.56
C ARG A 92 -15.40 4.18 -5.45
N TRP A 93 -14.74 3.56 -4.48
CA TRP A 93 -14.29 4.27 -3.27
C TRP A 93 -12.81 4.06 -2.95
N VAL A 94 -12.18 3.01 -3.47
CA VAL A 94 -10.75 2.73 -3.29
C VAL A 94 -10.19 2.03 -4.52
N HIS A 95 -9.17 2.61 -5.13
CA HIS A 95 -8.42 1.98 -6.21
C HIS A 95 -7.52 0.87 -5.67
N LEU A 96 -8.10 -0.32 -5.57
CA LEU A 96 -7.45 -1.51 -5.04
C LEU A 96 -6.70 -2.32 -6.12
N ARG A 97 -7.11 -2.17 -7.40
CA ARG A 97 -6.53 -2.87 -8.56
C ARG A 97 -5.85 -1.95 -9.58
N SER A 98 -6.03 -0.65 -9.42
CA SER A 98 -5.29 0.40 -10.11
C SER A 98 -4.73 1.33 -9.05
N THR A 99 -3.74 2.13 -9.41
CA THR A 99 -3.27 3.21 -8.54
C THR A 99 -3.10 4.43 -9.42
N GLN A 100 -3.59 5.57 -8.97
CA GLN A 100 -3.21 6.82 -9.60
C GLN A 100 -1.76 7.10 -9.20
N PHE A 101 -1.03 7.96 -9.89
CA PHE A 101 0.29 8.36 -9.42
C PHE A 101 0.73 9.64 -10.10
N CYS A 102 1.60 10.38 -9.41
CA CYS A 102 2.33 11.47 -10.04
C CYS A 102 3.65 10.94 -10.55
N GLU A 103 3.88 11.09 -11.84
CA GLU A 103 5.12 10.68 -12.51
C GLU A 103 6.34 11.37 -11.92
N CYS A 104 6.23 12.66 -11.58
CA CYS A 104 7.32 13.43 -10.97
C CYS A 104 7.66 12.90 -9.57
N CYS A 105 6.65 12.64 -8.73
CA CYS A 105 6.88 12.03 -7.42
C CYS A 105 7.45 10.61 -7.55
N LEU A 106 6.97 9.82 -8.52
CA LEU A 106 7.41 8.44 -8.70
C LEU A 106 8.83 8.36 -9.28
N ALA A 107 9.25 9.36 -10.05
CA ALA A 107 10.62 9.45 -10.55
C ALA A 107 11.65 9.68 -9.43
N GLY A 108 11.26 10.27 -8.30
CA GLY A 108 12.12 10.39 -7.10
C GLY A 108 13.36 11.27 -7.29
N LYS A 109 13.31 12.24 -8.21
CA LYS A 109 14.45 13.12 -8.54
C LYS A 109 14.78 14.14 -7.44
N ASP A 110 14.00 14.17 -6.37
CA ASP A 110 14.12 15.09 -5.23
C ASP A 110 15.15 14.63 -4.19
N ASN A 111 15.59 13.37 -4.21
CA ASN A 111 16.58 12.84 -3.26
C ASN A 111 17.43 11.70 -3.86
N PRO A 112 18.66 11.44 -3.34
CA PRO A 112 19.56 10.42 -3.90
C PRO A 112 18.96 9.01 -3.89
N LEU A 113 18.30 8.62 -2.81
CA LEU A 113 17.66 7.29 -2.70
C LEU A 113 16.52 7.14 -3.72
N GLY A 114 15.76 8.21 -3.94
CA GLY A 114 14.71 8.28 -4.95
C GLY A 114 15.25 8.20 -6.37
N ALA A 115 16.41 8.80 -6.65
CA ALA A 115 17.05 8.71 -7.95
C ALA A 115 17.52 7.27 -8.27
N GLU A 116 17.94 6.52 -7.25
CA GLU A 116 18.40 5.13 -7.40
C GLU A 116 17.25 4.11 -7.45
N LEU A 117 16.27 4.25 -6.56
CA LEU A 117 15.20 3.25 -6.34
C LEU A 117 13.82 3.69 -6.82
N GLY A 118 13.71 4.89 -7.41
CA GLY A 118 12.43 5.55 -7.70
C GLY A 118 11.85 6.23 -6.46
N GLY A 119 11.01 7.23 -6.66
CA GLY A 119 10.39 8.01 -5.59
C GLY A 119 9.31 7.27 -4.80
N SER A 120 8.82 7.90 -3.73
CA SER A 120 7.99 7.21 -2.74
C SER A 120 6.59 6.93 -3.27
N TRP A 121 6.15 5.69 -3.14
CA TRP A 121 4.75 5.34 -3.39
C TRP A 121 3.88 5.90 -2.26
N LYS A 122 2.91 6.73 -2.60
CA LYS A 122 2.00 7.34 -1.63
C LYS A 122 0.74 6.49 -1.50
N ARG A 123 0.39 6.07 -0.28
CA ARG A 123 -0.85 5.29 -0.01
C ARG A 123 -2.13 6.01 -0.46
N HIS A 124 -2.13 7.35 -0.42
CA HIS A 124 -3.27 8.18 -0.80
C HIS A 124 -3.64 8.06 -2.27
N TRP A 125 -2.73 7.60 -3.12
CA TRP A 125 -2.99 7.36 -4.54
C TRP A 125 -3.97 6.20 -4.82
N HIS A 126 -4.30 5.43 -3.79
CA HIS A 126 -5.39 4.46 -3.83
C HIS A 126 -6.76 5.10 -3.54
N LEU A 127 -6.82 6.39 -3.21
CA LEU A 127 -8.08 7.09 -2.93
C LEU A 127 -8.57 7.85 -4.18
N PRO A 128 -9.83 7.67 -4.61
CA PRO A 128 -10.38 8.39 -5.76
C PRO A 128 -10.38 9.92 -5.60
N VAL A 129 -10.45 10.42 -4.37
CA VAL A 129 -10.41 11.86 -4.07
C VAL A 129 -9.04 12.48 -4.36
N VAL A 130 -7.97 11.68 -4.47
CA VAL A 130 -6.62 12.15 -4.78
C VAL A 130 -6.37 11.99 -6.28
N PHE A 131 -6.99 12.87 -7.07
CA PHE A 131 -6.90 12.87 -8.53
C PHE A 131 -5.83 13.80 -9.10
N ALA A 132 -5.18 14.60 -8.25
CA ALA A 132 -4.06 15.44 -8.61
C ALA A 132 -3.00 15.45 -7.50
N CYS A 133 -1.75 15.60 -7.89
CA CYS A 133 -0.64 15.84 -7.00
C CYS A 133 -0.58 17.32 -6.62
N VAL A 134 -0.77 17.61 -5.34
CA VAL A 134 -0.66 19.00 -4.83
C VAL A 134 0.75 19.58 -4.97
N ASP A 135 1.78 18.74 -4.87
CA ASP A 135 3.18 19.17 -4.96
C ASP A 135 3.54 19.63 -6.39
N HIS A 136 3.03 18.92 -7.41
CA HIS A 136 3.36 19.16 -8.82
C HIS A 136 2.23 19.81 -9.63
N ARG A 137 1.05 19.96 -9.02
CA ARG A 137 -0.19 20.51 -9.61
C ARG A 137 -0.56 19.85 -10.94
N ARG A 138 -0.53 18.51 -10.95
CA ARG A 138 -0.82 17.64 -12.10
C ARG A 138 -1.66 16.44 -11.69
#